data_AF-J0P0L7-F1
#
_entry.id   AF-J0P0L7-F1
#
_cell.length_a   1.000
_cell.length_b   1.000
_cell.length_c   1.000
_cell.angle_alpha   90.00
_cell.angle_beta   90.00
_cell.angle_gamma   90.00
#
_symmetry.space_group_name_H-M   'P 1'
#
loop_
_entity.id
_entity.type
_entity.pdbx_description
1 polymer ?
#
loop_
_entity_poly.entity_id
_entity_poly.type
_entity_poly.pdbx_seq_one_letter_code
_entity_poly.pdbx_strand_id
1 'polypeptide(L)'
;MKKNKYSRSRNYKLSTIKRLFALSGNQCAFNTDTFTCTNIIAKKDTKDLMTQICHIEAAEEGGQRYNKDSNDDYRRSFENLILLCPNHHVETNNEAVYTVEVLRAMKRKHEKKMLKSSSEQGVFTRNLAALNYVVNKIGATFFTEEGDSDPSTAPDPDKKISYNNVIENKPIIEEYKVYHGKLNKIYEEIEINGSPKKELLLRNIYTLYLKEKGKFSSFEEIKANADSIINKIENELWKIVDRKNEIDSNLPYEAISISLLVIIVDAFMRCKILEEPPKE
;
A
#
# COMPACT_ATOMS: atom_id res chain seq x y z
N MET A 1 16.39 -32.02 -23.30
CA MET A 1 15.58 -32.01 -22.05
C MET A 1 15.61 -30.59 -21.49
N LYS A 2 14.48 -29.86 -21.54
CA LYS A 2 14.38 -28.49 -21.01
C LYS A 2 14.50 -28.55 -19.48
N LYS A 3 15.46 -27.84 -18.91
CA LYS A 3 15.64 -27.73 -17.45
C LYS A 3 14.33 -27.23 -16.82
N ASN A 4 13.76 -28.01 -15.91
CA ASN A 4 12.59 -27.62 -15.12
C ASN A 4 12.96 -26.36 -14.32
N LYS A 5 12.39 -25.21 -14.69
CA LYS A 5 12.60 -23.95 -13.98
C LYS A 5 11.69 -24.01 -12.75
N TYR A 6 12.23 -24.30 -11.57
CA TYR A 6 11.46 -24.34 -10.33
C TYR A 6 10.66 -23.03 -10.18
N SER A 7 9.33 -23.16 -10.07
CA SER A 7 8.43 -22.03 -9.85
C SER A 7 8.80 -21.31 -8.55
N ARG A 8 8.89 -19.99 -8.59
CA ARG A 8 9.24 -19.15 -7.43
C ARG A 8 8.01 -18.55 -6.75
N SER A 9 6.81 -18.91 -7.18
CA SER A 9 5.54 -18.32 -6.73
C SER A 9 5.24 -18.51 -5.23
N ARG A 10 5.87 -19.48 -4.56
CA ARG A 10 5.80 -19.68 -3.10
C ARG A 10 7.08 -19.34 -2.34
N ASN A 11 8.10 -18.84 -3.04
CA ASN A 11 9.34 -18.35 -2.42
C ASN A 11 9.17 -16.88 -2.04
N TYR A 12 8.42 -16.64 -0.96
CA TYR A 12 8.11 -15.29 -0.48
C TYR A 12 9.37 -14.60 0.05
N LYS A 13 9.50 -13.30 -0.23
CA LYS A 13 10.56 -12.50 0.40
C LYS A 13 10.25 -12.34 1.89
N LEU A 14 11.30 -12.30 2.72
CA LEU A 14 11.15 -12.07 4.16
C LEU A 14 10.42 -10.75 4.46
N SER A 15 10.71 -9.70 3.69
CA SER A 15 10.02 -8.41 3.79
C SER A 15 8.53 -8.49 3.47
N THR A 16 8.15 -9.29 2.47
CA THR A 16 6.74 -9.56 2.14
C THR A 16 6.03 -10.26 3.30
N ILE A 17 6.65 -11.29 3.88
CA ILE A 17 6.10 -11.98 5.06
C ILE A 17 5.97 -11.02 6.23
N LYS A 18 7.01 -10.25 6.55
CA LYS A 18 6.99 -9.27 7.64
C LYS A 18 5.89 -8.23 7.45
N ARG A 19 5.73 -7.68 6.25
CA ARG A 19 4.66 -6.73 5.92
C ARG A 19 3.26 -7.38 6.07
N LEU A 20 3.06 -8.61 5.60
CA LEU A 20 1.78 -9.33 5.74
C LEU A 20 1.41 -9.50 7.22
N PHE A 21 2.33 -9.99 8.03
CA PHE A 21 2.06 -10.23 9.46
C PHE A 21 1.90 -8.94 10.25
N ALA A 22 2.70 -7.91 9.95
CA ALA A 22 2.55 -6.58 10.54
C ALA A 22 1.16 -5.97 10.30
N LEU A 23 0.66 -6.10 9.08
CA LEU A 23 -0.65 -5.57 8.69
C LEU A 23 -1.83 -6.49 9.03
N SER A 24 -1.56 -7.66 9.62
CA SER A 24 -2.61 -8.62 10.01
C SER A 24 -3.32 -8.22 11.30
N GLY A 25 -2.69 -7.41 12.16
CA GLY A 25 -3.16 -7.16 13.52
C GLY A 25 -3.34 -8.42 14.35
N ASN A 26 -2.56 -9.48 14.07
CA ASN A 26 -2.69 -10.80 14.67
C ASN A 26 -4.06 -11.47 14.46
N GLN A 27 -4.77 -11.13 13.39
CA GLN A 27 -6.13 -11.59 13.11
C GLN A 27 -6.28 -12.09 11.67
N CYS A 28 -7.11 -13.11 11.46
CA CYS A 28 -7.54 -13.57 10.14
C CYS A 28 -8.14 -12.42 9.32
N ALA A 29 -7.76 -12.28 8.05
CA ALA A 29 -8.24 -11.21 7.19
C ALA A 29 -9.67 -11.42 6.66
N PHE A 30 -10.30 -12.56 6.93
CA PHE A 30 -11.62 -12.87 6.41
C PHE A 30 -12.69 -11.94 6.96
N ASN A 31 -13.35 -11.21 6.06
CA ASN A 31 -14.47 -10.33 6.37
C ASN A 31 -15.45 -10.22 5.20
N THR A 32 -16.74 -10.21 5.52
CA THR A 32 -17.86 -9.93 4.62
C THR A 32 -18.67 -8.77 5.20
N ASP A 33 -19.81 -8.45 4.59
CA ASP A 33 -20.71 -7.41 5.12
C ASP A 33 -21.44 -7.84 6.38
N THR A 34 -21.60 -9.15 6.59
CA THR A 34 -22.35 -9.70 7.74
C THR A 34 -21.46 -10.39 8.77
N PHE A 35 -20.19 -10.63 8.46
CA PHE A 35 -19.29 -11.38 9.33
C PHE A 35 -17.84 -10.88 9.27
N THR A 36 -17.15 -10.90 10.40
CA THR A 36 -15.70 -10.66 10.47
C THR A 36 -15.07 -11.73 11.35
N CYS A 37 -14.12 -12.49 10.82
CA CYS A 37 -13.44 -13.53 11.56
C CYS A 37 -12.51 -12.92 12.62
N THR A 38 -12.63 -13.35 13.87
CA THR A 38 -11.80 -12.88 15.00
C THR A 38 -10.73 -13.89 15.43
N ASN A 39 -10.47 -14.91 14.60
CA ASN A 39 -9.43 -15.90 14.91
C ASN A 39 -8.06 -15.23 15.03
N ILE A 40 -7.42 -15.48 16.16
CA ILE A 40 -6.09 -14.98 16.50
C ILE A 40 -5.04 -15.85 15.80
N ILE A 41 -4.11 -15.20 15.10
CA ILE A 41 -3.06 -15.87 14.32
C ILE A 41 -2.03 -16.53 15.24
N ALA A 42 -1.41 -15.76 16.13
CA ALA A 42 -0.37 -16.21 17.05
C ALA A 42 -0.88 -16.09 18.48
N LYS A 43 -0.91 -17.22 19.19
CA LYS A 43 -1.21 -17.28 20.63
C LYS A 43 0.08 -17.43 21.43
N LYS A 44 0.10 -16.93 22.66
CA LYS A 44 1.32 -16.90 23.50
C LYS A 44 1.78 -18.28 23.97
N ASP A 45 0.87 -19.24 24.02
CA ASP A 45 1.01 -20.57 24.60
C ASP A 45 1.45 -21.64 23.58
N THR A 46 1.47 -21.33 22.29
CA THR A 46 1.88 -22.27 21.24
C THR A 46 2.78 -21.61 20.20
N LYS A 47 3.63 -22.43 19.57
CA LYS A 47 4.42 -22.03 18.40
C LYS A 47 3.61 -22.11 17.10
N ASP A 48 2.46 -22.77 17.13
CA ASP A 48 1.63 -22.96 15.96
C ASP A 48 0.88 -21.68 15.62
N LEU A 49 0.92 -21.32 14.34
CA LEU A 49 0.18 -20.18 13.81
C LEU A 49 -1.16 -20.66 13.24
N MET A 50 -2.26 -20.09 13.72
CA MET A 50 -3.61 -20.34 13.21
C MET A 50 -3.90 -19.51 11.95
N THR A 51 -2.98 -19.55 10.97
CA THR A 51 -3.07 -18.81 9.72
C THR A 51 -2.32 -19.51 8.58
N GLN A 52 -2.68 -19.16 7.35
CA GLN A 52 -2.02 -19.57 6.12
C GLN A 52 -1.83 -18.35 5.22
N ILE A 53 -0.66 -18.27 4.58
CA ILE A 53 -0.42 -17.31 3.49
C ILE A 53 -1.13 -17.86 2.25
N CYS A 54 -2.22 -17.20 1.86
CA CYS A 54 -3.09 -17.60 0.78
C CYS A 54 -2.85 -16.72 -0.44
N HIS A 55 -2.85 -17.32 -1.63
CA HIS A 55 -2.79 -16.62 -2.90
C HIS A 55 -4.17 -16.14 -3.33
N ILE A 56 -4.27 -14.88 -3.77
CA ILE A 56 -5.49 -14.34 -4.38
C ILE A 56 -5.63 -14.89 -5.81
N GLU A 57 -4.66 -14.63 -6.67
CA GLU A 57 -4.44 -15.36 -7.93
C GLU A 57 -3.51 -16.54 -7.65
N ALA A 58 -3.92 -17.76 -8.02
CA ALA A 58 -3.17 -18.98 -7.69
C ALA A 58 -1.69 -18.94 -8.08
N ALA A 59 -0.87 -19.58 -7.25
CA ALA A 59 0.56 -19.70 -7.45
C ALA A 59 0.95 -20.59 -8.65
N GLU A 60 0.06 -21.49 -9.06
CA GLU A 60 0.31 -22.56 -10.03
C GLU A 60 -0.85 -22.71 -11.01
N GLU A 61 -0.53 -23.15 -12.22
CA GLU A 61 -1.51 -23.45 -13.26
C GLU A 61 -2.48 -24.54 -12.77
N GLY A 62 -3.77 -24.35 -13.05
CA GLY A 62 -4.84 -25.21 -12.54
C GLY A 62 -5.31 -24.91 -11.13
N GLY A 63 -4.67 -23.97 -10.41
CA GLY A 63 -5.15 -23.44 -9.14
C GLY A 63 -6.27 -22.41 -9.30
N GLN A 64 -6.94 -22.09 -8.19
CA GLN A 64 -8.08 -21.17 -8.19
C GLN A 64 -7.70 -19.77 -8.69
N ARG A 65 -8.50 -19.20 -9.59
CA ARG A 65 -8.27 -17.86 -10.17
C ARG A 65 -6.88 -17.72 -10.79
N TYR A 66 -6.31 -18.79 -11.34
CA TYR A 66 -5.00 -18.73 -11.98
C TYR A 66 -5.02 -17.75 -13.16
N ASN A 67 -4.15 -16.74 -13.10
CA ASN A 67 -3.97 -15.76 -14.16
C ASN A 67 -2.72 -16.11 -14.98
N LYS A 68 -2.93 -16.50 -16.25
CA LYS A 68 -1.85 -16.83 -17.19
C LYS A 68 -0.98 -15.63 -17.57
N ASP A 69 -1.52 -14.42 -17.44
CA ASP A 69 -0.84 -13.17 -17.79
C ASP A 69 -0.02 -12.60 -16.62
N SER A 70 -0.12 -13.21 -15.42
CA SER A 70 0.70 -12.86 -14.26
C SER A 70 2.02 -13.65 -14.21
N ASN A 71 2.95 -13.22 -13.34
CA ASN A 71 4.27 -13.83 -13.20
C ASN A 71 4.58 -14.17 -11.73
N ASP A 72 5.61 -14.99 -11.51
CA ASP A 72 6.02 -15.44 -10.17
C ASP A 72 6.31 -14.30 -9.20
N ASP A 73 6.86 -13.18 -9.68
CA ASP A 73 7.18 -12.03 -8.83
C ASP A 73 5.92 -11.35 -8.32
N TYR A 74 4.87 -11.25 -9.15
CA TYR A 74 3.55 -10.79 -8.73
C TYR A 74 2.85 -11.82 -7.84
N ARG A 75 2.87 -13.11 -8.20
CA ARG A 75 2.16 -14.15 -7.45
C ARG A 75 2.63 -14.25 -6.01
N ARG A 76 3.94 -14.01 -5.77
CA ARG A 76 4.55 -13.99 -4.43
C ARG A 76 4.59 -12.60 -3.80
N SER A 77 4.01 -11.58 -4.43
CA SER A 77 4.05 -10.20 -3.96
C SER A 77 3.01 -9.95 -2.86
N PHE A 78 3.22 -8.90 -2.07
CA PHE A 78 2.30 -8.53 -0.99
C PHE A 78 0.86 -8.33 -1.51
N GLU A 79 0.73 -7.75 -2.71
CA GLU A 79 -0.52 -7.45 -3.40
C GLU A 79 -1.38 -8.69 -3.68
N ASN A 80 -0.73 -9.84 -3.89
CA ASN A 80 -1.40 -11.09 -4.23
C ASN A 80 -1.56 -12.06 -3.05
N LEU A 81 -1.17 -11.66 -1.83
CA LEU A 81 -1.17 -12.53 -0.67
C LEU A 81 -2.10 -12.01 0.44
N ILE A 82 -2.87 -12.91 1.05
CA ILE A 82 -3.79 -12.64 2.16
C ILE A 82 -3.60 -13.68 3.27
N LEU A 83 -3.72 -13.27 4.53
CA LEU A 83 -3.61 -14.17 5.68
C LEU A 83 -4.99 -14.63 6.14
N LEU A 84 -5.27 -15.94 6.03
CA LEU A 84 -6.54 -16.55 6.41
C LEU A 84 -6.32 -17.71 7.37
N CYS A 85 -7.24 -17.92 8.31
CA CYS A 85 -7.23 -19.12 9.14
C CYS A 85 -7.57 -20.37 8.29
N PRO A 86 -7.24 -21.59 8.75
CA PRO A 86 -7.45 -22.81 7.96
C PRO A 86 -8.88 -22.98 7.40
N ASN A 87 -9.90 -22.60 8.18
CA ASN A 87 -11.30 -22.68 7.74
C ASN A 87 -11.58 -21.72 6.58
N HIS A 88 -11.18 -20.45 6.69
CA HIS A 88 -11.45 -19.47 5.64
C HIS A 88 -10.53 -19.62 4.44
N HIS A 89 -9.34 -20.22 4.60
CA HIS A 89 -8.52 -20.65 3.45
C HIS A 89 -9.28 -21.68 2.59
N VAL A 90 -9.98 -22.64 3.22
CA VAL A 90 -10.83 -23.60 2.48
C VAL A 90 -12.08 -22.92 1.93
N GLU A 91 -12.74 -22.07 2.71
CA GLU A 91 -13.97 -21.39 2.29
C GLU A 91 -13.75 -20.52 1.04
N THR A 92 -12.62 -19.81 0.98
CA THR A 92 -12.26 -18.93 -0.12
C THR A 92 -11.84 -19.66 -1.41
N ASN A 93 -11.85 -21.01 -1.41
CA ASN A 93 -11.70 -21.80 -2.64
C ASN A 93 -12.91 -21.71 -3.57
N ASN A 94 -14.08 -21.25 -3.10
CA ASN A 94 -15.24 -21.05 -3.96
C ASN A 94 -15.06 -19.80 -4.85
N GLU A 95 -14.58 -20.00 -6.07
CA GLU A 95 -14.29 -18.93 -7.04
C GLU A 95 -15.52 -18.15 -7.51
N ALA A 96 -16.71 -18.73 -7.42
CA ALA A 96 -17.95 -18.05 -7.79
C ALA A 96 -18.32 -16.94 -6.79
N VAL A 97 -17.90 -17.09 -5.52
CA VAL A 97 -18.16 -16.12 -4.46
C VAL A 97 -16.94 -15.25 -4.22
N TYR A 98 -15.76 -15.87 -4.14
CA TYR A 98 -14.51 -15.21 -3.80
C TYR A 98 -13.68 -14.99 -5.06
N THR A 99 -14.10 -14.01 -5.87
CA THR A 99 -13.32 -13.56 -7.03
C THR A 99 -12.03 -12.87 -6.59
N VAL A 100 -11.13 -12.62 -7.55
CA VAL A 100 -9.89 -11.88 -7.31
C VAL A 100 -10.18 -10.49 -6.71
N GLU A 101 -11.20 -9.81 -7.22
CA GLU A 101 -11.64 -8.49 -6.79
C GLU A 101 -12.15 -8.53 -5.35
N VAL A 102 -12.98 -9.52 -5.02
CA VAL A 102 -13.52 -9.71 -3.67
C VAL A 102 -12.41 -9.94 -2.66
N LEU A 103 -11.44 -10.82 -2.96
CA LEU A 103 -10.33 -11.11 -2.05
C LEU A 103 -9.38 -9.92 -1.89
N ARG A 104 -9.14 -9.15 -2.96
CA ARG A 104 -8.38 -7.89 -2.88
C ARG A 104 -9.10 -6.85 -2.02
N ALA A 105 -10.41 -6.69 -2.19
CA ALA A 105 -11.22 -5.79 -1.37
C ALA A 105 -11.23 -6.22 0.11
N MET A 106 -11.39 -7.53 0.37
CA MET A 106 -11.33 -8.12 1.71
C MET A 106 -9.99 -7.84 2.40
N LYS A 107 -8.87 -8.11 1.71
CA LYS A 107 -7.51 -7.80 2.18
C LYS A 107 -7.38 -6.32 2.54
N ARG A 108 -7.75 -5.42 1.63
CA ARG A 108 -7.65 -3.96 1.85
C ARG A 108 -8.49 -3.52 3.05
N LYS A 109 -9.74 -3.96 3.13
CA LYS A 109 -10.65 -3.61 4.24
C LYS A 109 -10.07 -4.04 5.58
N HIS A 110 -9.48 -5.23 5.67
CA HIS A 110 -8.79 -5.71 6.87
C HIS A 110 -7.58 -4.85 7.23
N GLU A 111 -6.66 -4.64 6.30
CA GLU A 111 -5.41 -3.92 6.54
C GLU A 111 -5.65 -2.46 6.96
N LYS A 112 -6.60 -1.79 6.29
CA LYS A 112 -7.03 -0.42 6.65
C LYS A 112 -7.56 -0.36 8.08
N LYS A 113 -8.39 -1.34 8.47
CA LYS A 113 -8.91 -1.44 9.84
C LYS A 113 -7.78 -1.60 10.86
N MET A 114 -6.82 -2.48 10.59
CA MET A 114 -5.69 -2.74 11.51
C MET A 114 -4.75 -1.52 11.63
N LEU A 115 -4.51 -0.82 10.52
CA LEU A 115 -3.70 0.40 10.50
C LEU A 115 -4.35 1.53 11.29
N LYS A 116 -5.67 1.70 11.17
CA LYS A 116 -6.41 2.68 11.98
C LYS A 116 -6.25 2.42 13.47
N SER A 117 -6.42 1.17 13.91
CA SER A 117 -6.21 0.81 15.31
C SER A 117 -4.77 1.05 15.78
N SER A 118 -3.78 0.84 14.90
CA SER A 118 -2.37 1.10 15.21
C SER A 118 -2.03 2.60 15.26
N SER A 119 -2.64 3.43 14.42
CA SER A 119 -2.47 4.89 14.48
C SER A 119 -3.12 5.48 15.71
N GLU A 120 -4.31 5.03 16.10
CA GLU A 120 -4.99 5.42 17.35
C GLU A 120 -4.18 5.08 18.60
N GLN A 121 -3.44 3.96 18.57
CA GLN A 121 -2.49 3.58 19.61
C GLN A 121 -1.18 4.39 19.58
N GLY A 122 -1.06 5.39 18.70
CA GLY A 122 0.11 6.26 18.61
C GLY A 122 1.37 5.56 18.13
N VAL A 123 1.28 4.46 17.38
CA VAL A 123 2.45 3.77 16.81
C VAL A 123 3.25 4.71 15.91
N PHE A 124 2.55 5.52 15.10
CA PHE A 124 3.16 6.50 14.21
C PHE A 124 3.73 7.72 14.94
N THR A 125 3.01 8.29 15.91
CA THR A 125 3.52 9.45 16.67
C THR A 125 4.78 9.10 17.46
N ARG A 126 4.88 7.86 17.95
CA ARG A 126 6.07 7.31 18.63
C ARG A 126 7.22 6.96 17.69
N ASN A 127 7.02 6.96 16.37
CA ASN A 127 8.03 6.50 15.42
C ASN A 127 8.27 7.51 14.28
N LEU A 128 8.68 8.73 14.65
CA LEU A 128 9.14 9.75 13.69
C LEU A 128 10.31 9.26 12.84
N ALA A 129 11.12 8.34 13.39
CA ALA A 129 12.21 7.68 12.69
C ALA A 129 11.73 6.92 11.44
N ALA A 130 10.58 6.25 11.49
CA ALA A 130 10.00 5.58 10.33
C ALA A 130 9.64 6.57 9.21
N LEU A 131 9.05 7.71 9.54
CA LEU A 131 8.71 8.73 8.55
C LEU A 131 9.98 9.32 7.91
N ASN A 132 10.97 9.70 8.72
CA ASN A 132 12.26 10.17 8.24
C ASN A 132 12.96 9.13 7.36
N TYR A 133 12.91 7.85 7.75
CA TYR A 133 13.48 6.76 6.98
C TYR A 133 12.83 6.64 5.60
N VAL A 134 11.48 6.67 5.54
CA VAL A 134 10.74 6.55 4.27
C VAL A 134 11.03 7.75 3.36
N VAL A 135 10.99 8.98 3.87
CA VAL A 135 11.33 10.20 3.10
C VAL A 135 12.75 10.08 2.54
N ASN A 136 13.72 9.67 3.36
CA ASN A 136 15.10 9.52 2.94
C ASN A 136 15.28 8.43 1.87
N LYS A 137 14.61 7.28 2.02
CA LYS A 137 14.73 6.15 1.07
C LYS A 137 14.13 6.49 -0.29
N ILE A 138 12.92 7.05 -0.32
CA ILE A 138 12.28 7.39 -1.59
C ILE A 138 12.97 8.60 -2.23
N GLY A 139 13.28 9.64 -1.45
CA GLY A 139 13.97 10.85 -1.91
C GLY A 139 15.42 10.63 -2.37
N ALA A 140 16.04 9.50 -2.03
CA ALA A 140 17.37 9.12 -2.55
C ALA A 140 17.32 8.42 -3.92
N THR A 141 16.13 8.12 -4.46
CA THR A 141 15.99 7.42 -5.74
C THR A 141 15.93 8.42 -6.90
N PHE A 142 16.80 8.25 -7.90
CA PHE A 142 16.76 9.03 -9.13
C PHE A 142 15.76 8.42 -10.12
N PHE A 143 14.65 9.12 -10.38
CA PHE A 143 13.86 8.95 -11.60
C PHE A 143 14.31 10.04 -12.58
N THR A 144 14.68 9.64 -13.79
CA THR A 144 15.15 10.54 -14.86
C THR A 144 13.94 11.18 -15.53
N GLU A 145 13.69 12.47 -15.28
CA GLU A 145 12.97 13.42 -16.14
C GLU A 145 12.84 14.80 -15.46
N GLU A 146 12.77 15.87 -16.26
CA GLU A 146 12.78 17.27 -15.84
C GLU A 146 11.47 17.71 -15.17
N GLY A 147 11.62 18.65 -14.23
CA GLY A 147 10.68 18.91 -13.14
C GLY A 147 9.48 19.79 -13.48
N ASP A 148 8.55 19.80 -12.52
CA ASP A 148 7.41 20.71 -12.50
C ASP A 148 7.32 21.42 -11.14
N SER A 149 6.90 22.68 -11.16
CA SER A 149 6.85 23.55 -9.98
C SER A 149 5.71 23.20 -9.01
N ASP A 150 5.88 23.48 -7.72
CA ASP A 150 4.89 23.17 -6.67
C ASP A 150 3.77 24.25 -6.64
N PRO A 151 2.48 23.88 -6.68
CA PRO A 151 1.40 24.83 -6.45
C PRO A 151 1.46 25.40 -5.03
N SER A 152 1.47 26.73 -4.91
CA SER A 152 1.58 27.46 -3.64
C SER A 152 0.40 27.26 -2.66
N THR A 153 -0.70 26.65 -3.10
CA THR A 153 -1.87 26.38 -2.25
C THR A 153 -2.46 25.03 -2.60
N ALA A 154 -2.40 24.09 -1.66
CA ALA A 154 -3.07 22.80 -1.78
C ALA A 154 -4.60 23.02 -1.86
N PRO A 155 -5.31 22.45 -2.84
CA PRO A 155 -6.77 22.51 -2.88
C PRO A 155 -7.39 21.82 -1.66
N ASP A 156 -8.62 22.20 -1.34
CA ASP A 156 -9.42 21.54 -0.30
C ASP A 156 -9.47 20.01 -0.58
N PRO A 157 -9.00 19.17 0.37
CA PRO A 157 -9.01 17.72 0.20
C PRO A 157 -10.39 17.16 -0.16
N ASP A 158 -11.46 17.75 0.37
CA ASP A 158 -12.83 17.24 0.18
C ASP A 158 -13.33 17.56 -1.25
N LYS A 159 -12.96 18.73 -1.79
CA LYS A 159 -13.16 19.08 -3.20
C LYS A 159 -12.37 18.14 -4.11
N LYS A 160 -11.11 17.82 -3.76
CA LYS A 160 -10.28 16.92 -4.58
C LYS A 160 -10.79 15.46 -4.56
N ILE A 161 -11.26 14.97 -3.41
CA ILE A 161 -11.85 13.63 -3.25
C ILE A 161 -13.08 13.48 -4.17
N SER A 162 -14.00 14.44 -4.11
CA SER A 162 -15.22 14.42 -4.92
C SER A 162 -14.93 14.59 -6.42
N TYR A 163 -14.03 15.51 -6.78
CA TYR A 163 -13.62 15.74 -8.17
C TYR A 163 -13.08 14.46 -8.83
N ASN A 164 -12.24 13.71 -8.11
CA ASN A 164 -11.59 12.50 -8.61
C ASN A 164 -12.35 11.20 -8.34
N ASN A 165 -13.55 11.25 -7.73
CA ASN A 165 -14.34 10.06 -7.38
C ASN A 165 -13.56 9.05 -6.49
N VAL A 166 -12.87 9.55 -5.47
CA VAL A 166 -12.15 8.70 -4.51
C VAL A 166 -13.15 8.17 -3.46
N ILE A 167 -13.29 6.84 -3.36
CA ILE A 167 -14.28 6.20 -2.49
C ILE A 167 -13.58 5.35 -1.42
N GLU A 168 -12.80 4.35 -1.81
CA GLU A 168 -12.18 3.40 -0.86
C GLU A 168 -11.11 4.07 0.01
N ASN A 169 -10.37 5.04 -0.54
CA ASN A 169 -9.29 5.74 0.14
C ASN A 169 -9.75 7.03 0.82
N LYS A 170 -11.01 7.45 0.64
CA LYS A 170 -11.55 8.63 1.32
C LYS A 170 -11.33 8.60 2.84
N PRO A 171 -11.69 7.51 3.57
CA PRO A 171 -11.49 7.47 5.02
C PRO A 171 -10.01 7.58 5.44
N ILE A 172 -9.09 7.09 4.60
CA ILE A 172 -7.64 7.21 4.85
C ILE A 172 -7.20 8.67 4.67
N ILE A 173 -7.62 9.31 3.59
CA ILE A 173 -7.27 10.71 3.32
C ILE A 173 -7.78 11.59 4.47
N GLU A 174 -9.02 11.38 4.92
CA GLU A 174 -9.61 12.10 6.04
C GLU A 174 -8.89 11.85 7.37
N GLU A 175 -8.48 10.62 7.64
CA GLU A 175 -7.75 10.24 8.86
C GLU A 175 -6.35 10.86 8.89
N TYR A 176 -5.61 10.77 7.78
CA TYR A 176 -4.18 11.12 7.77
C TYR A 176 -3.89 12.55 7.30
N LYS A 177 -4.86 13.31 6.77
CA LYS A 177 -4.65 14.73 6.38
C LYS A 177 -4.15 15.61 7.52
N VAL A 178 -4.49 15.26 8.77
CA VAL A 178 -4.04 15.98 9.98
C VAL A 178 -2.51 15.95 10.17
N TYR A 179 -1.81 14.99 9.56
CA TYR A 179 -0.36 14.87 9.65
C TYR A 179 0.39 15.79 8.69
N HIS A 180 -0.30 16.49 7.78
CA HIS A 180 0.30 17.41 6.82
C HIS A 180 1.24 18.43 7.48
N GLY A 181 0.81 19.07 8.57
CA GLY A 181 1.65 20.03 9.29
C GLY A 181 2.89 19.41 9.94
N LYS A 182 2.80 18.17 10.42
CA LYS A 182 3.94 17.44 11.00
C LYS A 182 4.95 17.04 9.91
N LEU A 183 4.46 16.63 8.75
CA LEU A 183 5.30 16.30 7.60
C LEU A 183 6.00 17.54 7.03
N ASN A 184 5.31 18.69 6.97
CA ASN A 184 5.92 19.95 6.53
C ASN A 184 7.12 20.35 7.38
N LYS A 185 7.06 20.19 8.71
CA LYS A 185 8.21 20.45 9.59
C LYS A 185 9.43 19.59 9.24
N ILE A 186 9.20 18.31 8.93
CA ILE A 186 10.28 17.40 8.50
C ILE A 186 10.86 17.84 7.16
N TYR A 187 10.00 18.25 6.23
CA TYR A 187 10.42 18.78 4.94
C TYR A 187 11.26 20.05 5.09
N GLU A 188 10.82 20.99 5.92
CA GLU A 188 11.58 22.22 6.24
C GLU A 188 12.94 21.88 6.84
N GLU A 189 13.03 20.95 7.79
CA GLU A 189 14.31 20.48 8.36
C GLU A 189 15.24 19.89 7.28
N ILE A 190 14.71 19.11 6.34
CA ILE A 190 15.49 18.54 5.24
C ILE A 190 15.97 19.63 4.26
N GLU A 191 15.13 20.61 3.95
CA GLU A 191 15.43 21.73 3.07
C GLU A 191 16.47 22.68 3.69
N ILE A 192 16.36 22.99 4.98
CA ILE A 192 17.35 23.78 5.75
C ILE A 192 18.73 23.13 5.68
N ASN A 193 18.79 21.80 5.69
CA ASN A 193 20.04 21.04 5.53
C ASN A 193 20.54 20.96 4.07
N GLY A 194 19.92 21.68 3.13
CA GLY A 194 20.30 21.72 1.72
C GLY A 194 20.05 20.43 0.94
N SER A 195 19.22 19.53 1.48
CA SER A 195 19.01 18.20 0.89
C SER A 195 17.81 18.21 -0.08
N PRO A 196 17.96 17.77 -1.36
CA PRO A 196 16.89 17.80 -2.36
C PRO A 196 15.82 16.70 -2.16
N LYS A 197 15.91 15.93 -1.07
CA LYS A 197 15.11 14.71 -0.88
C LYS A 197 13.60 14.94 -0.88
N LYS A 198 13.10 16.09 -0.41
CA LYS A 198 11.66 16.43 -0.47
C LYS A 198 11.19 16.58 -1.92
N GLU A 199 11.90 17.38 -2.71
CA GLU A 199 11.59 17.59 -4.12
C GLU A 199 11.64 16.26 -4.89
N LEU A 200 12.70 15.48 -4.66
CA LEU A 200 12.85 14.16 -5.26
C LEU A 200 11.73 13.20 -4.82
N LEU A 201 11.34 13.20 -3.54
CA LEU A 201 10.22 12.40 -3.04
C LEU A 201 8.92 12.72 -3.79
N LEU A 202 8.53 14.00 -3.84
CA LEU A 202 7.29 14.43 -4.50
C LEU A 202 7.32 14.16 -6.00
N ARG A 203 8.47 14.41 -6.65
CA ARG A 203 8.69 14.08 -8.06
C ARG A 203 8.52 12.59 -8.32
N ASN A 204 9.13 11.74 -7.50
CA ASN A 204 9.05 10.29 -7.66
C ASN A 204 7.61 9.78 -7.54
N ILE A 205 6.84 10.34 -6.61
CA ILE A 205 5.40 10.03 -6.47
C ILE A 205 4.63 10.47 -7.71
N TYR A 206 4.89 11.68 -8.21
CA TYR A 206 4.24 12.19 -9.42
C TYR A 206 4.58 11.36 -10.65
N THR A 207 5.83 10.93 -10.82
CA THR A 207 6.23 10.02 -11.91
C THR A 207 5.49 8.68 -11.83
N LEU A 208 5.31 8.12 -10.64
CA LEU A 208 4.49 6.92 -10.46
C LEU A 208 3.03 7.17 -10.85
N TYR A 209 2.47 8.32 -10.47
CA TYR A 209 1.14 8.72 -10.88
C TYR A 209 1.03 8.84 -12.41
N LEU A 210 1.94 9.55 -13.08
CA LEU A 210 1.94 9.71 -14.53
C LEU A 210 1.99 8.36 -15.26
N LYS A 211 2.80 7.42 -14.76
CA LYS A 211 2.88 6.06 -15.32
C LYS A 211 1.57 5.28 -15.18
N GLU A 212 0.86 5.41 -14.06
CA GLU A 212 -0.44 4.78 -13.89
C GLU A 212 -1.54 5.51 -14.68
N LYS A 213 -1.52 6.85 -14.70
CA LYS A 213 -2.43 7.70 -15.48
C LYS A 213 -2.36 7.37 -16.97
N GLY A 214 -1.17 7.19 -17.51
CA GLY A 214 -0.95 6.86 -18.93
C GLY A 214 -1.55 5.53 -19.40
N LYS A 215 -2.15 4.73 -18.50
CA LYS A 215 -2.89 3.50 -18.84
C LYS A 215 -4.36 3.77 -19.19
N PHE A 216 -4.83 5.00 -19.00
CA PHE A 216 -6.22 5.40 -19.19
C PHE A 216 -6.32 6.47 -20.27
N SER A 217 -7.40 6.41 -21.05
CA SER A 217 -7.60 7.26 -22.22
C SER A 217 -8.35 8.57 -21.92
N SER A 218 -9.06 8.62 -20.80
CA SER A 218 -9.95 9.72 -20.43
C SER A 218 -9.92 10.00 -18.93
N PHE A 219 -10.42 11.18 -18.55
CA PHE A 219 -10.54 11.54 -17.14
C PHE A 219 -11.61 10.68 -16.43
N GLU A 220 -12.66 10.29 -17.13
CA GLU A 220 -13.71 9.39 -16.64
C GLU A 220 -13.13 8.02 -16.26
N GLU A 221 -12.24 7.46 -17.08
CA GLU A 221 -11.53 6.22 -16.76
C GLU A 221 -10.61 6.37 -15.54
N ILE A 222 -9.91 7.51 -15.42
CA ILE A 222 -9.09 7.82 -14.24
C ILE A 222 -9.96 7.86 -12.99
N LYS A 223 -11.12 8.54 -13.03
CA LYS A 223 -12.08 8.62 -11.92
C LYS A 223 -12.65 7.25 -11.53
N ALA A 224 -12.95 6.40 -12.51
CA ALA A 224 -13.41 5.04 -12.27
C ALA A 224 -12.33 4.16 -11.61
N ASN A 225 -11.05 4.55 -11.73
CA ASN A 225 -9.90 3.80 -11.23
C ASN A 225 -9.11 4.54 -10.13
N ALA A 226 -9.63 5.64 -9.58
CA ALA A 226 -8.88 6.54 -8.70
C ALA A 226 -8.27 5.81 -7.49
N ASP A 227 -9.07 4.98 -6.82
CA ASP A 227 -8.59 4.18 -5.69
C ASP A 227 -7.56 3.12 -6.10
N SER A 228 -7.75 2.49 -7.25
CA SER A 228 -6.80 1.51 -7.81
C SER A 228 -5.45 2.18 -8.12
N ILE A 229 -5.46 3.39 -8.66
CA ILE A 229 -4.26 4.19 -8.94
C ILE A 229 -3.51 4.49 -7.64
N ILE A 230 -4.19 5.02 -6.62
CA ILE A 230 -3.59 5.30 -5.30
C ILE A 230 -2.93 4.04 -4.72
N ASN A 231 -3.66 2.91 -4.74
CA ASN A 231 -3.16 1.63 -4.21
C ASN A 231 -1.92 1.13 -4.99
N LYS A 232 -1.87 1.32 -6.31
CA LYS A 232 -0.71 0.93 -7.12
C LYS A 232 0.50 1.80 -6.81
N ILE A 233 0.32 3.12 -6.64
CA ILE A 233 1.38 4.03 -6.21
C ILE A 233 1.93 3.60 -4.86
N GLU A 234 1.06 3.31 -3.88
CA GLU A 234 1.48 2.82 -2.55
C GLU A 234 2.37 1.58 -2.67
N ASN A 235 1.95 0.61 -3.49
CA ASN A 235 2.70 -0.62 -3.69
C ASN A 235 4.06 -0.41 -4.36
N GLU A 236 4.17 0.50 -5.32
CA GLU A 236 5.45 0.87 -5.93
C GLU A 236 6.36 1.60 -4.92
N LEU A 237 5.83 2.51 -4.10
CA LEU A 237 6.59 3.15 -3.04
C LEU A 237 7.11 2.14 -2.02
N TRP A 238 6.30 1.13 -1.66
CA TRP A 238 6.76 0.02 -0.83
C TRP A 238 7.93 -0.75 -1.43
N LYS A 239 7.91 -1.01 -2.74
CA LYS A 239 9.02 -1.68 -3.44
C LYS A 239 10.30 -0.83 -3.41
N ILE A 240 10.18 0.49 -3.42
CA ILE A 240 11.32 1.42 -3.28
C ILE A 240 11.88 1.37 -1.86
N VAL A 241 11.01 1.42 -0.84
CA VAL A 241 11.42 1.34 0.58
C VAL A 241 12.08 -0.01 0.88
N ASP A 242 11.54 -1.10 0.36
CA ASP A 242 12.05 -2.46 0.49
C ASP A 242 13.16 -2.80 -0.52
N ARG A 243 13.66 -1.82 -1.30
CA ARG A 243 14.67 -2.09 -2.31
C ARG A 243 15.93 -2.67 -1.65
N LYS A 244 16.46 -3.74 -2.24
CA LYS A 244 17.55 -4.59 -1.72
C LYS A 244 17.19 -5.46 -0.49
N ASN A 245 15.92 -5.50 -0.06
CA ASN A 245 15.47 -6.16 1.17
C ASN A 245 16.17 -5.62 2.44
N GLU A 246 16.55 -4.34 2.43
CA GLU A 246 17.30 -3.65 3.50
C GLU A 246 16.41 -2.64 4.24
N ILE A 247 15.32 -3.13 4.83
CA ILE A 247 14.55 -2.35 5.80
C ILE A 247 15.32 -2.30 7.11
N ASP A 248 15.44 -1.10 7.71
CA ASP A 248 16.06 -0.94 9.02
C ASP A 248 15.34 -1.85 10.03
N SER A 249 16.08 -2.78 10.63
CA SER A 249 15.54 -3.79 11.55
C SER A 249 14.93 -3.18 12.80
N ASN A 250 15.24 -1.92 13.13
CA ASN A 250 14.70 -1.21 14.28
C ASN A 250 13.35 -0.55 14.00
N LEU A 251 12.90 -0.52 12.74
CA LEU A 251 11.65 0.12 12.35
C LEU A 251 10.51 -0.91 12.23
N PRO A 252 9.39 -0.72 12.95
CA PRO A 252 8.19 -1.51 12.76
C PRO A 252 7.63 -1.34 11.34
N TYR A 253 7.22 -2.43 10.70
CA TYR A 253 6.64 -2.40 9.36
C TYR A 253 5.32 -1.64 9.33
N GLU A 254 4.56 -1.67 10.43
CA GLU A 254 3.34 -0.90 10.65
C GLU A 254 3.64 0.60 10.63
N ALA A 255 4.73 1.03 11.27
CA ALA A 255 5.15 2.43 11.28
C ALA A 255 5.58 2.90 9.87
N ILE A 256 6.26 2.04 9.11
CA ILE A 256 6.60 2.30 7.69
C ILE A 256 5.32 2.42 6.86
N SER A 257 4.34 1.52 7.08
CA SER A 257 3.04 1.53 6.41
C SER A 257 2.30 2.86 6.62
N ILE A 258 2.18 3.28 7.88
CA ILE A 258 1.52 4.54 8.22
C ILE A 258 2.30 5.72 7.62
N SER A 259 3.63 5.68 7.64
CA SER A 259 4.47 6.74 7.05
C SER A 259 4.25 6.89 5.55
N LEU A 260 4.11 5.79 4.82
CA LEU A 260 3.76 5.81 3.39
C LEU A 260 2.36 6.38 3.15
N LEU A 261 1.36 6.02 3.98
CA LEU A 261 0.02 6.60 3.87
C LEU A 261 0.03 8.12 4.09
N VAL A 262 0.75 8.60 5.11
CA VAL A 262 0.91 10.04 5.37
C VAL A 262 1.52 10.77 4.17
N ILE A 263 2.56 10.20 3.56
CA ILE A 263 3.20 10.76 2.36
C ILE A 263 2.27 10.74 1.14
N ILE A 264 1.49 9.67 0.95
CA ILE A 264 0.52 9.57 -0.17
C ILE A 264 -0.60 10.59 -0.01
N VAL A 265 -1.11 10.75 1.21
CA VAL A 265 -2.15 11.74 1.50
C VAL A 265 -1.63 13.16 1.27
N ASP A 266 -0.41 13.46 1.71
CA ASP A 266 0.24 14.74 1.42
C ASP A 266 0.42 14.97 -0.09
N ALA A 267 0.94 13.97 -0.82
CA ALA A 267 1.12 14.05 -2.26
C ALA A 267 -0.21 14.22 -3.01
N PHE A 268 -1.29 13.57 -2.55
CA PHE A 268 -2.64 13.80 -3.05
C PHE A 268 -3.08 15.25 -2.81
N MET A 269 -2.92 15.77 -1.59
CA MET A 269 -3.26 17.16 -1.27
C MET A 269 -2.43 18.18 -2.08
N ARG A 270 -1.19 17.86 -2.43
CA ARG A 270 -0.30 18.66 -3.29
C ARG A 270 -0.51 18.46 -4.79
N CYS A 271 -1.58 17.77 -5.19
CA CYS A 271 -1.88 17.43 -6.59
C CYS A 271 -0.78 16.63 -7.31
N LYS A 272 0.08 15.93 -6.57
CA LYS A 272 1.05 14.98 -7.14
C LYS A 272 0.44 13.61 -7.38
N ILE A 273 -0.79 13.39 -6.91
CA ILE A 273 -1.62 12.22 -7.21
C ILE A 273 -3.02 12.70 -7.57
N LEU A 274 -3.56 12.22 -8.70
CA LEU A 274 -4.87 12.56 -9.24
C LEU A 274 -5.03 14.05 -9.62
N GLU A 275 -6.04 14.37 -10.42
CA GLU A 275 -6.17 15.69 -11.07
C GLU A 275 -6.52 16.80 -10.08
N GLU A 276 -6.00 18.01 -10.32
CA GLU A 276 -6.36 19.23 -9.58
C GLU A 276 -7.79 19.65 -9.95
N PRO A 277 -8.67 19.96 -8.96
CA PRO A 277 -9.97 20.55 -9.25
C PRO A 277 -9.81 21.90 -9.97
N PRO A 278 -10.75 22.28 -10.87
CA PRO A 278 -10.72 23.60 -11.50
C PRO A 278 -10.68 24.71 -10.45
N LYS A 279 -9.86 25.74 -10.69
CA LYS A 279 -9.87 26.96 -9.87
C LYS A 279 -11.17 27.71 -10.15
N GLU A 280 -11.91 28.04 -9.10
CA GLU A 280 -13.12 28.89 -9.16
C GLU A 280 -12.77 30.31 -9.63
#